data_AF-A0A959CPR8-F1
#
_entry.id   AF-A0A959CPR8-F1
#
_cell.length_a   1.000
_cell.length_b   1.000
_cell.length_c   1.000
_cell.angle_alpha   90.00
_cell.angle_beta   90.00
_cell.angle_gamma   90.00
#
_symmetry.space_group_name_H-M   'P 1'
#
loop_
_entity.id
_entity.type
_entity.pdbx_description
1 polymer ?
#
loop_
_entity_poly.entity_id
_entity_poly.type
_entity_poly.pdbx_seq_one_letter_code
_entity_poly.pdbx_strand_id
1 'polypeptide(L)'
;SAYVVSATSYPPMVAPANEQEWPDVLEQVGAITITYTAGYDDADSVPADIRQAILLIVADWFDNRENAVHERMTAADAILLNLRGFHF
;
A
#
# COMPACT_ATOMS: atom_id res chain seq x y z
N SER A 1 -18.82 -11.68 -12.80
CA SER A 1 -17.38 -11.47 -13.01
C SER A 1 -16.69 -12.82 -12.89
N ALA A 2 -15.69 -13.13 -13.71
CA ALA A 2 -14.98 -14.43 -13.70
C ALA A 2 -14.01 -14.59 -12.51
N TYR A 3 -13.61 -13.47 -11.89
CA TYR A 3 -12.71 -13.43 -10.75
C TYR A 3 -13.30 -12.63 -9.59
N VAL A 4 -12.85 -12.96 -8.38
CA VAL A 4 -13.17 -12.29 -7.12
C VAL A 4 -11.89 -11.70 -6.54
N VAL A 5 -11.97 -10.45 -6.06
CA VAL A 5 -10.89 -9.77 -5.36
C VAL A 5 -11.23 -9.75 -3.87
N SER A 6 -10.37 -10.36 -3.07
CA SER A 6 -10.36 -10.20 -1.63
C SER A 6 -9.44 -9.03 -1.29
N ALA A 7 -10.00 -7.82 -1.26
CA ALA A 7 -9.28 -6.59 -0.90
C ALA A 7 -9.10 -6.42 0.62
N THR A 8 -9.87 -7.15 1.44
CA THR A 8 -9.80 -7.11 2.90
C THR A 8 -8.82 -8.11 3.50
N SER A 9 -8.38 -9.11 2.73
CA SER A 9 -7.35 -10.05 3.21
C SER A 9 -6.00 -9.35 3.23
N TYR A 10 -5.13 -9.78 4.15
CA TYR A 10 -3.75 -9.37 4.18
C TYR A 10 -2.86 -10.61 3.98
N PRO A 11 -2.17 -10.76 2.83
CA PRO A 11 -2.17 -9.86 1.67
C PRO A 11 -3.49 -9.88 0.88
N PRO A 12 -3.79 -8.84 0.07
CA PRO A 12 -4.93 -8.85 -0.84
C PRO A 12 -4.73 -9.94 -1.90
N MET A 13 -5.83 -10.62 -2.27
CA MET A 13 -5.78 -11.79 -3.16
C MET A 13 -6.81 -11.69 -4.28
N VAL A 14 -6.50 -12.33 -5.42
CA VAL A 14 -7.44 -12.56 -6.52
C VAL A 14 -7.63 -14.06 -6.68
N ALA A 15 -8.87 -14.51 -6.83
CA ALA A 15 -9.22 -15.91 -7.06
C ALA A 15 -10.30 -16.04 -8.14
N PRO A 16 -10.45 -17.20 -8.80
CA PRO A 16 -11.58 -17.47 -9.67
C PRO A 16 -12.89 -17.37 -8.87
N ALA A 17 -13.97 -16.92 -9.50
CA ALA A 17 -15.29 -16.97 -8.90
C ALA A 17 -15.78 -18.43 -8.73
N ASN A 18 -16.89 -18.62 -8.01
CA ASN A 18 -17.49 -19.95 -7.87
C ASN A 18 -17.75 -20.56 -9.25
N GLU A 19 -17.40 -21.84 -9.40
CA GLU A 19 -17.52 -22.58 -10.66
C GLU A 19 -16.69 -21.98 -11.82
N GLN A 20 -15.62 -21.24 -11.52
CA GLN A 20 -14.62 -20.78 -12.49
C GLN A 20 -13.25 -21.38 -12.16
N GLU A 21 -12.43 -21.54 -13.20
CA GLU A 21 -11.05 -22.03 -13.09
C GLU A 21 -10.07 -20.95 -13.54
N TRP A 22 -8.80 -21.12 -13.18
CA TRP A 22 -7.73 -20.30 -13.74
C TRP A 22 -7.61 -20.56 -15.25
N PRO A 23 -7.28 -19.53 -16.05
CA PRO A 23 -7.09 -19.71 -17.47
C PRO A 23 -5.81 -20.52 -17.72
N ASP A 24 -5.82 -21.31 -18.80
CA ASP A 24 -4.60 -21.94 -19.29
C ASP A 24 -3.61 -20.85 -19.74
N VAL A 25 -2.37 -20.95 -19.26
CA VAL A 25 -1.31 -19.99 -19.56
C VAL A 25 -0.06 -20.72 -20.07
N LEU A 26 0.66 -20.06 -20.98
CA LEU A 26 1.95 -20.55 -21.44
C LEU A 26 2.99 -20.42 -20.31
N GLU A 27 3.92 -21.38 -20.23
CA GLU A 27 5.06 -21.34 -19.30
C GLU A 27 6.11 -20.32 -19.77
N GLN A 28 5.76 -19.04 -19.72
CA GLN A 28 6.62 -17.93 -20.12
C GLN A 28 6.60 -16.81 -19.08
N VAL A 29 7.70 -16.07 -19.01
CA VAL A 29 7.79 -14.89 -18.14
C VAL A 29 6.73 -13.87 -18.58
N GLY A 30 5.97 -13.35 -17.61
CA GLY A 30 4.92 -12.37 -17.88
C GLY A 30 3.66 -12.96 -18.54
N ALA A 31 3.42 -14.26 -18.44
CA ALA A 31 2.20 -14.89 -18.98
C ALA A 31 0.89 -14.30 -18.43
N ILE A 32 0.92 -13.69 -17.23
CA ILE A 32 -0.22 -13.04 -16.59
C ILE A 32 0.19 -11.63 -16.18
N THR A 33 -0.64 -10.64 -16.52
CA THR A 33 -0.53 -9.26 -16.04
C THR A 33 -1.86 -8.86 -15.39
N ILE A 34 -1.80 -8.37 -14.15
CA ILE A 34 -2.96 -7.88 -13.41
C ILE A 34 -2.83 -6.36 -13.28
N THR A 35 -3.74 -5.64 -13.93
CA THR A 35 -3.86 -4.18 -13.77
C THR A 35 -4.97 -3.90 -12.76
N TYR A 36 -4.63 -3.18 -11.69
CA TYR A 36 -5.59 -2.74 -10.68
C TYR A 36 -5.23 -1.34 -10.21
N THR A 37 -6.22 -0.61 -9.69
CA THR A 37 -6.00 0.68 -9.04
C THR A 37 -5.91 0.44 -7.54
N ALA A 38 -4.84 0.92 -6.91
CA ALA A 38 -4.59 0.79 -5.48
C ALA A 38 -4.52 2.17 -4.82
N GLY A 39 -5.04 2.30 -3.61
CA GLY A 39 -4.97 3.52 -2.82
C GLY A 39 -6.33 3.98 -2.31
N TYR A 40 -6.33 5.17 -1.72
CA TYR A 40 -7.54 5.87 -1.29
C TYR A 40 -8.08 6.70 -2.47
N ASP A 41 -9.41 6.79 -2.58
CA ASP A 41 -10.08 7.45 -3.72
C ASP A 41 -9.84 8.97 -3.76
N ASP A 42 -9.76 9.60 -2.58
CA ASP A 42 -9.48 11.02 -2.43
C ASP A 42 -8.64 11.32 -1.16
N ALA A 43 -8.24 12.58 -1.01
CA ALA A 43 -7.43 13.03 0.12
C ALA A 43 -8.16 12.88 1.47
N ASP A 44 -9.48 13.02 1.49
CA ASP A 44 -10.28 12.93 2.70
C ASP A 44 -10.44 11.47 3.18
N SER A 45 -10.35 10.52 2.26
CA SER A 45 -10.38 9.07 2.48
C SER A 45 -9.09 8.52 3.07
N VAL A 46 -7.98 9.26 2.98
CA VAL A 46 -6.71 8.89 3.61
C VAL A 46 -6.85 8.95 5.14
N PRO A 47 -6.56 7.90 5.90
CA PRO A 47 -6.58 7.91 7.36
C PRO A 47 -5.84 9.12 7.97
N ALA A 48 -6.42 9.66 9.05
CA ALA A 48 -5.95 10.91 9.65
C ALA A 48 -4.51 10.83 10.15
N ASP A 49 -4.10 9.67 10.63
CA ASP A 49 -2.73 9.35 11.05
C ASP A 49 -1.75 9.42 9.87
N ILE A 50 -2.07 8.84 8.72
CA ILE A 50 -1.25 8.93 7.50
C ILE A 50 -1.12 10.39 7.06
N ARG A 51 -2.22 11.15 7.04
CA ARG A 51 -2.17 12.58 6.70
C ARG A 51 -1.28 13.35 7.67
N GLN A 52 -1.37 13.06 8.97
CA GLN A 52 -0.52 13.67 9.98
C GLN A 52 0.96 13.35 9.74
N ALA A 53 1.30 12.10 9.44
CA ALA A 53 2.68 11.71 9.13
C ALA A 53 3.22 12.46 7.89
N ILE A 54 2.41 12.59 6.84
CA ILE A 54 2.77 13.35 5.63
C ILE A 54 3.09 14.81 6.00
N LEU A 55 2.22 15.46 6.79
CA LEU A 55 2.42 16.86 7.19
C LEU A 55 3.69 17.04 8.02
N LEU A 56 3.99 16.11 8.93
CA LEU A 56 5.21 16.15 9.74
C LEU A 56 6.47 16.04 8.87
N ILE A 57 6.47 15.14 7.88
CA ILE A 57 7.59 14.98 6.94
C ILE A 57 7.76 16.25 6.08
N VAL A 58 6.67 16.81 5.57
CA VAL A 58 6.70 18.02 4.74
C VAL A 58 7.21 19.22 5.53
N ALA A 59 6.79 19.37 6.79
CA ALA A 59 7.28 20.43 7.67
C ALA A 59 8.79 20.28 7.92
N ASP A 60 9.25 19.07 8.20
CA ASP A 60 10.66 18.78 8.43
C ASP A 60 11.53 19.13 7.20
N TRP A 61 11.08 18.79 5.99
CA TRP A 61 11.77 19.16 4.75
C TRP A 61 11.71 20.66 4.43
N PHE A 62 10.66 21.35 4.86
CA PHE A 62 10.55 22.79 4.65
C PHE A 62 11.55 23.56 5.51
N ASP A 63 11.67 23.16 6.78
CA ASP A 63 12.58 23.76 7.76
C ASP A 63 14.04 23.35 7.50
N ASN A 64 14.28 22.10 7.12
CA ASN A 64 15.62 21.56 6.84
C ASN A 64 15.89 21.48 5.33
N ARG A 65 16.66 22.44 4.80
CA ARG A 65 17.04 22.47 3.37
C ARG A 65 18.32 21.70 3.02
N GLU A 66 18.87 21.00 3.99
CA GLU A 66 20.00 20.09 3.85
C GLU A 66 19.55 18.68 4.26
N ASN A 67 20.38 17.67 4.01
CA ASN A 67 20.05 16.30 4.38
C ASN A 67 20.08 16.15 5.91
N ALA A 68 18.90 16.21 6.54
CA ALA A 68 18.75 16.11 7.98
C ALA A 68 19.15 14.72 8.50
N VAL A 69 19.89 14.69 9.60
CA VAL A 69 20.23 13.44 10.31
C VAL A 69 19.29 13.30 11.49
N HIS A 70 18.49 12.23 11.50
CA HIS A 70 17.64 11.88 12.63
C HIS A 70 18.28 10.74 13.43
N GLU A 71 18.74 11.04 14.64
CA GLU A 71 19.37 10.04 15.52
C GLU A 71 18.36 9.12 16.23
N ARG A 72 17.08 9.48 16.18
CA ARG A 72 15.97 8.77 16.84
C ARG A 72 14.79 8.65 15.89
N MET A 73 13.92 7.69 16.20
CA MET A 73 12.63 7.55 15.53
C MET A 73 11.83 8.85 15.64
N THR A 74 11.35 9.36 14.50
CA THR A 74 10.49 10.54 14.45
C THR A 74 9.03 10.16 14.76
N ALA A 75 8.19 11.16 15.00
CA ALA A 75 6.76 10.93 15.15
C ALA A 75 6.13 10.38 13.87
N ALA A 76 6.59 10.82 12.69
CA ALA A 76 6.16 10.29 11.41
C ALA A 76 6.54 8.82 11.25
N ASP A 77 7.76 8.44 11.64
CA ASP A 77 8.21 7.04 11.62
C ASP A 77 7.34 6.15 12.50
N ALA A 78 7.02 6.61 13.72
CA ALA A 78 6.19 5.86 14.67
C ALA A 78 4.78 5.61 14.12
N ILE A 79 4.18 6.63 13.49
CA ILE A 79 2.87 6.50 12.84
C ILE A 79 2.94 5.48 11.69
N LEU A 80 3.93 5.61 10.81
CA LEU A 80 4.04 4.76 9.63
C LEU A 80 4.42 3.32 9.96
N LEU A 81 5.16 3.07 11.05
CA LEU A 81 5.51 1.72 11.50
C LEU A 81 4.28 0.86 11.78
N ASN A 82 3.23 1.42 12.37
CA ASN A 82 1.97 0.70 12.64
C ASN A 82 1.20 0.32 11.38
N LEU A 83 1.53 0.94 10.24
CA LEU A 83 0.87 0.74 8.96
C LEU A 83 1.69 -0.14 8.01
N ARG A 84 2.89 -0.56 8.43
CA ARG A 84 3.70 -1.52 7.67
C ARG A 84 3.05 -2.89 7.81
N GLY A 85 2.62 -3.46 6.69
CA GLY A 85 1.98 -4.77 6.69
C GLY A 85 2.97 -5.94 6.82
N PHE A 86 3.85 -5.91 7.81
CA PHE A 86 4.68 -7.06 8.18
C PHE A 86 4.22 -7.56 9.56
N HIS A 87 3.26 -8.49 9.55
CA HIS A 87 2.98 -9.37 10.68
C HIS A 87 3.43 -10.78 10.26
N PHE A 88 4.43 -11.33 10.96
CA PHE A 88 4.89 -12.70 10.81
C PHE A 88 4.07 -13.65 11.69
#